data_AF-A0A1S3L468-F1
#
_entry.id   AF-A0A1S3L468-F1
#
_cell.length_a   1.000
_cell.length_b   1.000
_cell.length_c   1.000
_cell.angle_alpha   90.00
_cell.angle_beta   90.00
_cell.angle_gamma   90.00
#
_symmetry.space_group_name_H-M   'P 1'
#
loop_
_entity.id
_entity.type
_entity.pdbx_description
1 polymer ?
#
loop_
_entity_poly.entity_id
_entity_poly.type
_entity_poly.pdbx_seq_one_letter_code
_entity_poly.pdbx_strand_id
1 'polypeptide(L)'
;LSVCLSVCLSVRLPLPTCLCVCLCAPSRTGLFTPDLAFEAIVKKQIIKLKEPCLKCMDLVIQELINTVRQCTNKLGSYPRLREETERIVTTYVRERDIKTKDQVLLLIDIELSYINTNHEDFIGFANAQQRTTVTAAINNKKRVMPNQVIRRGWLTINISIMKGGSKDYWFVLTAESLSWYKDEEVRVCVGGYGRPMHLFHKHLNHRPMNVYKDLRQIELACDTQEDVDSWKASFLRAGVYPEKDQVDSEDTGPAESFSMDPQLERQVETIRNLVDSYIGIVNKSIRDLMPKTIMHLMINSAKDFIHSELLAYLYSCGDQGSLMEESADQAQRRDEMLRMYHALKEALVIIGDISTTTVSAPVPPPVDDTWRTKEPRSQREIRMYT
;
A
#
# COMPACT_ATOMS: atom_id res chain seq x y z
N LEU A 1 32.76 15.40 15.96
CA LEU A 1 31.42 15.03 16.49
C LEU A 1 30.33 16.07 16.18
N SER A 2 30.53 17.37 16.46
CA SER A 2 29.50 18.42 16.26
C SER A 2 28.97 18.52 14.81
N VAL A 3 29.87 18.55 13.81
CA VAL A 3 29.50 18.59 12.37
C VAL A 3 28.74 17.32 11.95
N CYS A 4 29.13 16.19 12.52
CA CYS A 4 28.60 14.86 12.22
C CYS A 4 27.17 14.67 12.79
N LEU A 5 26.87 15.28 13.95
CA LEU A 5 25.51 15.38 14.50
C LEU A 5 24.61 16.34 13.70
N SER A 6 25.16 17.42 13.16
CA SER A 6 24.39 18.44 12.43
C SER A 6 23.92 17.96 11.04
N VAL A 7 24.77 17.21 10.33
CA VAL A 7 24.41 16.51 9.07
C VAL A 7 23.27 15.51 9.30
N CYS A 8 23.23 14.92 10.49
CA CYS A 8 22.29 13.89 10.88
C CYS A 8 20.91 14.40 11.27
N LEU A 9 20.85 15.57 11.93
CA LEU A 9 19.59 16.27 12.15
C LEU A 9 18.97 16.79 10.84
N SER A 10 19.78 17.18 9.86
CA SER A 10 19.30 17.81 8.62
C SER A 10 18.70 16.82 7.60
N VAL A 11 19.05 15.53 7.64
CA VAL A 11 18.59 14.52 6.66
C VAL A 11 17.50 13.59 7.22
N ARG A 12 17.02 13.81 8.46
CA ARG A 12 16.08 12.91 9.18
C ARG A 12 16.50 11.43 9.11
N LEU A 13 17.82 11.16 9.12
CA LEU A 13 18.31 9.80 9.23
C LEU A 13 18.20 9.35 10.68
N PRO A 14 17.75 8.12 10.98
CA PRO A 14 17.64 7.66 12.35
C PRO A 14 19.02 7.68 13.02
N LEU A 15 19.11 8.27 14.23
CA LEU A 15 20.32 8.43 15.08
C LEU A 15 21.35 7.27 15.02
N PRO A 16 20.97 5.98 15.00
CA PRO A 16 21.96 4.90 14.87
C PRO A 16 22.72 4.89 13.54
N THR A 17 22.25 5.58 12.50
CA THR A 17 22.91 5.67 11.16
C THR A 17 24.00 6.71 11.17
N CYS A 18 23.73 7.77 11.93
CA CYS A 18 24.62 8.87 12.19
C CYS A 18 25.78 8.49 13.07
N LEU A 19 25.51 7.73 14.14
CA LEU A 19 26.56 7.17 14.98
C LEU A 19 27.50 6.27 14.15
N CYS A 20 26.96 5.44 13.26
CA CYS A 20 27.77 4.52 12.44
C CYS A 20 28.72 5.28 11.48
N VAL A 21 28.25 6.35 10.82
CA VAL A 21 29.09 7.21 9.98
C VAL A 21 30.20 7.90 10.79
N CYS A 22 29.93 8.31 12.03
CA CYS A 22 30.92 8.96 12.87
C CYS A 22 31.87 7.99 13.60
N LEU A 23 31.47 6.75 13.86
CA LEU A 23 32.30 5.71 14.51
C LEU A 23 33.28 5.03 13.54
N CYS A 24 32.99 5.00 12.25
CA CYS A 24 33.91 4.44 11.24
C CYS A 24 35.09 5.35 10.90
N ALA A 25 35.24 6.51 11.54
CA ALA A 25 36.40 7.38 11.38
C ALA A 25 37.53 6.97 12.35
N PRO A 26 38.64 6.37 11.88
CA PRO A 26 39.84 6.25 12.70
C PRO A 26 40.40 7.65 12.96
N SER A 27 41.22 7.78 14.00
CA SER A 27 41.88 9.01 14.49
C SER A 27 42.88 9.68 13.52
N ARG A 28 42.63 9.66 12.21
CA ARG A 28 43.33 10.46 11.21
C ARG A 28 42.33 11.26 10.39
N THR A 29 42.39 12.57 10.55
CA THR A 29 41.77 13.55 9.66
C THR A 29 42.32 13.36 8.25
N GLY A 30 41.58 12.65 7.39
CA GLY A 30 41.90 12.52 5.96
C GLY A 30 41.47 11.17 5.39
N LEU A 31 40.62 11.22 4.37
CA LEU A 31 40.01 10.12 3.59
C LEU A 31 38.87 9.35 4.27
N PHE A 32 37.64 9.84 4.05
CA PHE A 32 36.49 8.95 3.93
C PHE A 32 36.81 7.90 2.87
N THR A 33 36.75 6.61 3.23
CA THR A 33 36.76 5.52 2.23
C THR A 33 35.31 5.29 1.81
N PRO A 34 34.87 5.76 0.62
CA PRO A 34 33.48 5.67 0.19
C PRO A 34 32.96 4.22 0.15
N ASP A 35 33.85 3.24 -0.02
CA ASP A 35 33.51 1.81 -0.06
C ASP A 35 33.00 1.29 1.30
N LEU A 36 33.68 1.64 2.40
CA LEU A 36 33.28 1.23 3.75
C LEU A 36 31.95 1.88 4.17
N ALA A 37 31.75 3.14 3.78
CA ALA A 37 30.49 3.85 4.03
C ALA A 37 29.33 3.25 3.22
N PHE A 38 29.56 2.93 1.94
CA PHE A 38 28.59 2.23 1.10
C PHE A 38 28.21 0.87 1.69
N GLU A 39 29.18 0.03 2.02
CA GLU A 39 28.95 -1.30 2.59
C GLU A 39 28.16 -1.24 3.90
N ALA A 40 28.56 -0.34 4.82
CA ALA A 40 27.88 -0.19 6.11
C ALA A 40 26.41 0.23 5.94
N ILE A 41 26.13 1.18 5.02
CA ILE A 41 24.76 1.66 4.76
C ILE A 41 23.94 0.57 4.08
N VAL A 42 24.49 -0.12 3.08
CA VAL A 42 23.80 -1.22 2.39
C VAL A 42 23.41 -2.32 3.37
N LYS A 43 24.37 -2.83 4.16
CA LYS A 43 24.10 -3.88 5.16
C LYS A 43 23.03 -3.44 6.14
N LYS A 44 23.07 -2.18 6.59
CA LYS A 44 22.07 -1.63 7.49
C LYS A 44 20.67 -1.59 6.87
N GLN A 45 20.55 -1.29 5.59
CA GLN A 45 19.26 -1.29 4.89
C GLN A 45 18.74 -2.70 4.63
N ILE A 46 19.61 -3.65 4.27
CA ILE A 46 19.24 -5.06 4.06
C ILE A 46 18.69 -5.68 5.36
N ILE A 47 19.29 -5.38 6.52
CA ILE A 47 18.77 -5.86 7.83
C ILE A 47 17.30 -5.47 8.05
N LYS A 48 16.88 -4.29 7.59
CA LYS A 48 15.49 -3.84 7.73
C LYS A 48 14.50 -4.63 6.88
N LEU A 49 14.97 -5.42 5.91
CA LEU A 49 14.12 -6.28 5.09
C LEU A 49 13.67 -7.53 5.86
N LYS A 50 14.31 -7.88 6.98
CA LYS A 50 13.90 -9.04 7.81
C LYS A 50 12.45 -8.93 8.27
N GLU A 51 12.08 -7.81 8.89
CA GLU A 51 10.74 -7.60 9.45
C GLU A 51 9.59 -7.69 8.41
N PRO A 52 9.63 -6.99 7.26
CA PRO A 52 8.57 -7.11 6.26
C PRO A 52 8.48 -8.52 5.65
N CYS A 53 9.60 -9.24 5.53
CA CYS A 53 9.59 -10.63 5.05
C CYS A 53 8.93 -11.58 6.04
N LEU A 54 9.25 -11.45 7.34
CA LEU A 54 8.59 -12.22 8.40
C LEU A 54 7.09 -11.94 8.46
N LYS A 55 6.70 -10.66 8.37
CA LYS A 55 5.29 -10.27 8.34
C LYS A 55 4.54 -10.84 7.14
N CYS A 56 5.18 -10.89 5.97
CA CYS A 56 4.59 -11.53 4.78
C CYS A 56 4.30 -13.02 5.03
N MET A 57 5.23 -13.74 5.66
CA MET A 57 5.02 -15.14 6.01
C MET A 57 3.87 -15.32 7.01
N ASP A 58 3.79 -14.48 8.05
CA ASP A 58 2.71 -14.55 9.03
C ASP A 58 1.32 -14.37 8.37
N LEU A 59 1.21 -13.44 7.42
CA LEU A 59 -0.04 -13.24 6.65
C LEU A 59 -0.39 -14.48 5.82
N VAL A 60 0.59 -15.12 5.18
CA VAL A 60 0.36 -16.34 4.40
C VAL A 60 -0.11 -17.49 5.29
N ILE A 61 0.48 -17.64 6.48
CA ILE A 61 0.10 -18.69 7.43
C ILE A 61 -1.31 -18.49 7.95
N GLN A 62 -1.66 -17.24 8.29
CA GLN A 62 -3.02 -16.90 8.70
C GLN A 62 -4.02 -17.30 7.62
N GLU A 63 -3.74 -16.96 6.35
CA GLU A 63 -4.63 -17.31 5.24
C GLU A 63 -4.69 -18.83 4.98
N LEU A 64 -3.55 -19.53 5.11
CA LEU A 64 -3.49 -20.97 4.94
C LEU A 64 -4.29 -21.70 6.04
N ILE A 65 -4.14 -21.30 7.29
CA ILE A 65 -4.93 -21.85 8.42
C ILE A 65 -6.43 -21.55 8.23
N ASN A 66 -6.77 -20.34 7.81
CA ASN A 66 -8.16 -19.97 7.51
C ASN A 66 -8.75 -20.86 6.40
N THR A 67 -7.97 -21.13 5.34
CA THR A 67 -8.37 -22.02 4.24
C THR A 67 -8.60 -23.44 4.74
N VAL A 68 -7.67 -23.97 5.56
CA VAL A 68 -7.82 -25.29 6.17
C VAL A 68 -9.11 -25.37 6.98
N ARG A 69 -9.39 -24.37 7.83
CA ARG A 69 -10.62 -24.31 8.62
C ARG A 69 -11.89 -24.25 7.76
N GLN A 70 -11.87 -23.49 6.67
CA GLN A 70 -13.00 -23.45 5.72
C GLN A 70 -13.24 -24.81 5.06
N CYS A 71 -12.18 -25.52 4.70
CA CYS A 71 -12.27 -26.86 4.13
C CYS A 71 -12.79 -27.89 5.16
N THR A 72 -12.26 -27.87 6.39
CA THR A 72 -12.65 -28.81 7.46
C THR A 72 -14.09 -28.59 7.92
N ASN A 73 -14.65 -27.38 7.79
CA ASN A 73 -16.07 -27.13 8.07
C ASN A 73 -17.03 -28.03 7.23
N LYS A 74 -16.59 -28.53 6.07
CA LYS A 74 -17.38 -29.48 5.26
C LYS A 74 -17.49 -30.87 5.91
N LEU A 75 -16.65 -31.18 6.89
CA LEU A 75 -16.65 -32.42 7.66
C LEU A 75 -17.59 -32.35 8.88
N GLY A 76 -18.55 -31.43 8.92
CA GLY A 76 -19.46 -31.23 10.06
C GLY A 76 -20.34 -32.43 10.43
N SER A 77 -20.47 -33.41 9.54
CA SER A 77 -21.15 -34.69 9.85
C SER A 77 -20.36 -35.55 10.85
N TYR A 78 -19.04 -35.38 10.92
CA TYR A 78 -18.13 -36.13 11.80
C TYR A 78 -17.27 -35.14 12.61
N PRO A 79 -17.79 -34.61 13.73
CA PRO A 79 -17.15 -33.51 14.46
C PRO A 79 -15.74 -33.88 14.96
N ARG A 80 -15.55 -35.12 15.40
CA ARG A 80 -14.26 -35.59 15.91
C ARG A 80 -13.22 -35.75 14.79
N LEU A 81 -13.61 -36.28 13.63
CA LEU A 81 -12.77 -36.30 12.43
C LEU A 81 -12.38 -34.89 11.99
N ARG A 82 -13.33 -33.94 12.02
CA ARG A 82 -13.07 -32.54 11.67
C ARG A 82 -12.01 -31.92 12.58
N GLU A 83 -12.19 -32.02 13.89
CA GLU A 83 -11.25 -31.48 14.89
C GLU A 83 -9.85 -32.07 14.72
N GLU A 84 -9.77 -33.39 14.56
CA GLU A 84 -8.48 -34.08 14.46
C GLU A 84 -7.76 -33.77 13.14
N THR A 85 -8.50 -33.67 12.03
CA THR A 85 -7.96 -33.24 10.73
C THR A 85 -7.43 -31.81 10.81
N GLU A 86 -8.21 -30.89 11.38
CA GLU A 86 -7.81 -29.50 11.56
C GLU A 86 -6.57 -29.38 12.45
N ARG A 87 -6.51 -30.15 13.53
CA ARG A 87 -5.37 -30.21 14.46
C ARG A 87 -4.10 -30.67 13.75
N ILE A 88 -4.14 -31.83 13.07
CA ILE A 88 -2.97 -32.42 12.40
C ILE A 88 -2.43 -31.47 11.33
N VAL A 89 -3.29 -30.97 10.44
CA VAL A 89 -2.86 -30.08 9.35
C VAL A 89 -2.33 -28.76 9.90
N THR A 90 -2.99 -28.17 10.91
CA THR A 90 -2.52 -26.92 11.52
C THR A 90 -1.17 -27.08 12.21
N THR A 91 -0.95 -28.20 12.91
CA THR A 91 0.36 -28.51 13.50
C THR A 91 1.44 -28.62 12.43
N TYR A 92 1.17 -29.34 11.34
CA TYR A 92 2.11 -29.47 10.22
C TYR A 92 2.46 -28.11 9.59
N VAL A 93 1.45 -27.26 9.35
CA VAL A 93 1.65 -25.91 8.80
C VAL A 93 2.52 -25.06 9.73
N ARG A 94 2.32 -25.13 11.05
CA ARG A 94 3.16 -24.40 12.03
C ARG A 94 4.60 -24.91 12.07
N GLU A 95 4.83 -26.21 11.89
CA GLU A 95 6.18 -26.74 11.76
C GLU A 95 6.86 -26.28 10.46
N ARG A 96 6.10 -26.18 9.36
CA ARG A 96 6.60 -25.62 8.09
C ARG A 96 6.89 -24.13 8.19
N ASP A 97 6.10 -23.37 8.96
CA ASP A 97 6.36 -21.95 9.23
C ASP A 97 7.77 -21.74 9.78
N ILE A 98 8.12 -22.43 10.87
CA ILE A 98 9.42 -22.29 11.52
C ILE A 98 10.57 -22.53 10.51
N LYS A 99 10.50 -23.63 9.76
CA LYS A 99 11.51 -23.96 8.75
C LYS A 99 11.60 -22.94 7.61
N THR A 100 10.46 -22.40 7.20
CA THR A 100 10.41 -21.40 6.13
C THR A 100 10.98 -20.06 6.61
N LYS A 101 10.69 -19.66 7.85
CA LYS A 101 11.27 -18.48 8.49
C LYS A 101 12.79 -18.58 8.58
N ASP A 102 13.31 -19.72 9.02
CA ASP A 102 14.75 -19.96 9.06
C ASP A 102 15.41 -19.86 7.68
N GLN A 103 14.78 -20.44 6.65
CA GLN A 103 15.28 -20.35 5.28
C GLN A 103 15.27 -18.90 4.76
N VAL A 104 14.22 -18.14 5.05
CA VAL A 104 14.12 -16.74 4.63
C VAL A 104 15.16 -15.88 5.33
N LEU A 105 15.38 -16.09 6.63
CA LEU A 105 16.43 -15.40 7.36
C LEU A 105 17.82 -15.73 6.80
N LEU A 106 18.07 -16.99 6.45
CA LEU A 106 19.31 -17.41 5.79
C LEU A 106 19.50 -16.71 4.44
N LEU A 107 18.45 -16.59 3.62
CA LEU A 107 18.53 -15.85 2.35
C LEU A 107 18.93 -14.39 2.55
N ILE A 108 18.39 -13.72 3.58
CA ILE A 108 18.77 -12.35 3.92
C ILE A 108 20.20 -12.29 4.46
N ASP A 109 20.63 -13.27 5.26
CA ASP A 109 22.00 -13.34 5.78
C ASP A 109 23.02 -13.60 4.66
N ILE A 110 22.65 -14.32 3.61
CA ILE A 110 23.47 -14.47 2.39
C ILE A 110 23.66 -13.10 1.72
N GLU A 111 22.58 -12.33 1.52
CA GLU A 111 22.65 -10.96 0.96
C GLU A 111 23.48 -10.00 1.84
N LEU A 112 23.57 -10.25 3.15
CA LEU A 112 24.43 -9.50 4.09
C LEU A 112 25.89 -9.95 4.05
N SER A 113 26.16 -11.21 3.73
CA SER A 113 27.51 -11.78 3.77
C SER A 113 28.41 -11.23 2.67
N TYR A 114 27.85 -10.93 1.51
CA TYR A 114 28.61 -10.50 0.33
C TYR A 114 27.84 -9.47 -0.49
N ILE A 115 28.50 -8.34 -0.77
CA ILE A 115 27.97 -7.30 -1.65
C ILE A 115 28.56 -7.49 -3.05
N ASN A 116 27.74 -7.91 -4.00
CA ASN A 116 28.20 -8.14 -5.37
C ASN A 116 28.22 -6.84 -6.18
N THR A 117 29.36 -6.16 -6.21
CA THR A 117 29.57 -4.93 -7.00
C THR A 117 29.78 -5.18 -8.49
N ASN A 118 29.87 -6.45 -8.93
CA ASN A 118 29.98 -6.84 -10.34
C ASN A 118 28.62 -7.14 -11.00
N HIS A 119 27.51 -6.92 -10.29
CA HIS A 119 26.17 -7.20 -10.80
C HIS A 119 25.84 -6.31 -12.02
N GLU A 120 25.22 -6.88 -13.06
CA GLU A 120 24.92 -6.19 -14.33
C GLU A 120 24.06 -4.92 -14.15
N ASP A 121 23.04 -5.01 -13.30
CA ASP A 121 22.14 -3.89 -12.98
C ASP A 121 22.78 -2.86 -12.01
N PHE A 122 24.02 -3.08 -11.53
CA PHE A 122 24.68 -2.14 -10.64
C PHE A 122 25.38 -1.05 -11.45
N ILE A 123 25.08 0.21 -11.14
CA ILE A 123 25.61 1.38 -11.87
C ILE A 123 27.15 1.42 -11.85
N GLY A 124 27.77 0.94 -10.76
CA GLY A 124 29.22 0.96 -10.56
C GLY A 124 29.74 2.32 -10.11
N PHE A 125 30.93 2.32 -9.48
CA PHE A 125 31.54 3.53 -8.90
C PHE A 125 31.88 4.61 -9.95
N ALA A 126 32.27 4.20 -11.16
CA ALA A 126 32.64 5.11 -12.25
C ALA A 126 31.45 5.92 -12.80
N ASN A 127 30.29 5.28 -12.99
CA ASN A 127 29.10 5.94 -13.53
C ASN A 127 28.35 6.75 -12.47
N ALA A 128 28.47 6.37 -11.18
CA ALA A 128 27.91 7.15 -10.08
C ALA A 128 28.58 8.52 -9.96
N GLN A 129 29.92 8.58 -10.06
CA GLN A 129 30.65 9.85 -10.11
C GLN A 129 30.26 10.69 -11.33
N GLN A 130 30.04 10.07 -12.50
CA GLN A 130 29.59 10.79 -13.70
C GLN A 130 28.19 11.38 -13.52
N ARG A 131 27.22 10.63 -12.96
CA ARG A 131 25.90 11.18 -12.61
C ARG A 131 26.04 12.35 -11.63
N THR A 132 26.89 12.24 -10.62
CA THR A 132 27.16 13.36 -9.72
C THR A 132 27.83 14.54 -10.42
N THR A 133 28.70 14.33 -11.42
CA THR A 133 29.26 15.43 -12.22
C THR A 133 28.26 16.04 -13.20
N VAL A 134 27.27 15.29 -13.70
CA VAL A 134 26.17 15.85 -14.48
C VAL A 134 25.25 16.69 -13.58
N THR A 135 24.89 16.18 -12.40
CA THR A 135 24.12 16.92 -11.38
C THR A 135 24.92 18.09 -10.80
N ALA A 136 26.23 17.97 -10.65
CA ALA A 136 27.12 19.03 -10.18
C ALA A 136 27.50 20.01 -11.29
N ALA A 137 27.50 19.63 -12.57
CA ALA A 137 27.63 20.56 -13.69
C ALA A 137 26.34 21.39 -13.86
N ILE A 138 25.18 20.80 -13.52
CA ILE A 138 23.91 21.52 -13.36
C ILE A 138 23.95 22.46 -12.14
N ASN A 139 24.61 22.09 -11.03
CA ASN A 139 24.70 22.94 -9.83
C ASN A 139 25.84 23.98 -9.83
N ASN A 140 26.98 23.71 -10.48
CA ASN A 140 28.14 24.64 -10.56
C ASN A 140 28.05 25.60 -11.74
N LYS A 141 27.25 25.33 -12.77
CA LYS A 141 26.74 26.36 -13.68
C LYS A 141 25.34 26.73 -13.21
N LYS A 142 25.23 27.64 -12.25
CA LYS A 142 24.01 28.45 -12.08
C LYS A 142 23.79 29.32 -13.33
N ARG A 143 23.37 28.68 -14.43
CA ARG A 143 22.31 29.21 -15.27
C ARG A 143 21.11 28.34 -14.93
N VAL A 144 20.31 28.89 -14.03
CA VAL A 144 18.89 28.63 -13.90
C VAL A 144 18.32 28.02 -15.19
N MET A 145 17.79 26.80 -15.10
CA MET A 145 16.95 26.24 -16.16
C MET A 145 15.68 27.09 -16.23
N PRO A 146 15.36 27.74 -17.37
CA PRO A 146 14.42 28.87 -17.43
C PRO A 146 12.96 28.55 -17.05
N ASN A 147 12.59 27.27 -16.90
CA ASN A 147 11.20 26.84 -16.65
C ASN A 147 10.99 25.93 -15.43
N GLN A 148 11.99 25.71 -14.57
CA GLN A 148 11.77 24.89 -13.38
C GLN A 148 11.07 25.73 -12.29
N VAL A 149 9.91 25.24 -11.85
CA VAL A 149 9.10 25.87 -10.80
C VAL A 149 9.78 25.65 -9.44
N ILE A 150 10.15 26.74 -8.77
CA ILE A 150 10.75 26.75 -7.43
C ILE A 150 9.68 26.52 -6.36
N ARG A 151 8.51 27.17 -6.49
CA ARG A 151 7.41 27.06 -5.53
C ARG A 151 6.08 27.43 -6.16
N ARG A 152 5.00 26.80 -5.69
CA ARG A 152 3.61 27.21 -5.93
C ARG A 152 2.91 27.44 -4.60
N GLY A 153 1.95 28.36 -4.55
CA GLY A 153 1.15 28.58 -3.35
C GLY A 153 0.30 29.84 -3.45
N TRP A 154 -0.69 29.95 -2.55
CA TRP A 154 -1.53 31.12 -2.43
C TRP A 154 -0.76 32.28 -1.77
N LEU A 155 -0.89 33.48 -2.34
CA LEU A 155 -0.47 34.74 -1.72
C LEU A 155 -1.54 35.81 -1.98
N THR A 156 -1.69 36.71 -1.02
CA THR A 156 -2.63 37.82 -1.11
C THR A 156 -1.94 39.05 -1.68
N ILE A 157 -2.48 39.63 -2.75
CA ILE A 157 -2.00 40.91 -3.29
C ILE A 157 -2.90 42.03 -2.78
N ASN A 158 -2.30 43.03 -2.13
CA ASN A 158 -3.01 44.25 -1.76
C ASN A 158 -2.85 45.31 -2.86
N ILE A 159 -3.88 45.49 -3.70
CA ILE A 159 -3.88 46.53 -4.74
C ILE A 159 -4.70 47.71 -4.22
N SER A 160 -4.12 48.91 -4.27
CA SER A 160 -4.66 50.14 -3.70
C SER A 160 -6.16 50.39 -4.01
N ILE A 161 -6.82 51.02 -3.02
CA ILE A 161 -8.27 51.11 -2.77
C ILE A 161 -9.13 51.55 -3.98
N MET A 162 -8.57 52.14 -5.04
CA MET A 162 -9.33 52.62 -6.20
C MET A 162 -9.61 51.56 -7.29
N LYS A 163 -9.05 50.34 -7.24
CA LYS A 163 -9.29 49.30 -8.26
C LYS A 163 -9.61 47.88 -7.77
N GLY A 164 -9.96 47.73 -6.49
CA GLY A 164 -10.68 46.55 -6.00
C GLY A 164 -9.89 45.60 -5.10
N GLY A 165 -9.70 46.01 -3.84
CA GLY A 165 -9.54 45.15 -2.67
C GLY A 165 -8.31 44.23 -2.60
N SER A 166 -8.10 43.68 -1.40
CA SER A 166 -7.17 42.57 -1.14
C SER A 166 -7.75 41.29 -1.71
N LYS A 167 -6.99 40.55 -2.52
CA LYS A 167 -7.43 39.28 -3.11
C LYS A 167 -6.31 38.26 -3.16
N ASP A 168 -6.69 37.01 -2.98
CA ASP A 168 -5.79 35.86 -3.04
C ASP A 168 -5.61 35.42 -4.49
N TYR A 169 -4.36 35.14 -4.84
CA TYR A 169 -3.99 34.59 -6.13
C TYR A 169 -3.07 33.39 -5.94
N TRP A 170 -3.12 32.46 -6.88
CA TRP A 170 -2.22 31.31 -6.92
C TRP A 170 -0.92 31.69 -7.61
N PHE A 171 0.18 31.74 -6.86
CA PHE A 171 1.50 32.11 -7.37
C PHE A 171 2.31 30.91 -7.80
N VAL A 172 3.04 31.09 -8.90
CA VAL A 172 4.05 30.16 -9.41
C VAL A 172 5.36 30.93 -9.54
N LEU A 173 6.29 30.64 -8.63
CA LEU A 173 7.64 31.19 -8.63
C LEU A 173 8.55 30.25 -9.43
N THR A 174 9.12 30.77 -10.49
CA THR A 174 10.25 30.17 -11.21
C THR A 174 11.51 30.99 -10.92
N ALA A 175 12.64 30.49 -11.36
CA ALA A 175 13.90 31.19 -11.17
C ALA A 175 14.06 32.45 -12.05
N GLU A 176 13.22 32.64 -13.07
CA GLU A 176 13.24 33.80 -13.97
C GLU A 176 12.00 34.69 -13.88
N SER A 177 10.86 34.12 -13.46
CA SER A 177 9.58 34.81 -13.41
C SER A 177 8.75 34.45 -12.19
N LEU A 178 8.01 35.44 -11.69
CA LEU A 178 6.91 35.26 -10.76
C LEU A 178 5.61 35.47 -11.55
N SER A 179 4.75 34.45 -11.57
CA SER A 179 3.44 34.51 -12.24
C SER A 179 2.33 34.18 -11.24
N TRP A 180 1.14 34.75 -11.42
CA TRP A 180 0.00 34.47 -10.56
C TRP A 180 -1.29 34.29 -11.35
N TYR A 181 -2.18 33.45 -10.82
CA TYR A 181 -3.40 32.98 -11.46
C TYR A 181 -4.59 33.17 -10.50
N LYS A 182 -5.80 33.27 -11.06
CA LYS A 182 -7.02 33.46 -10.28
C LYS A 182 -7.53 32.16 -9.65
N ASP A 183 -7.19 31.02 -10.24
CA ASP A 183 -7.59 29.66 -9.81
C ASP A 183 -6.40 28.68 -9.92
N GLU A 184 -6.48 27.51 -9.26
CA GLU A 184 -5.44 26.45 -9.25
C GLU A 184 -5.28 25.72 -10.60
N GLU A 185 -6.29 25.77 -11.48
CA GLU A 185 -6.26 25.07 -12.77
C GLU A 185 -5.28 25.73 -13.77
N VAL A 186 -4.05 25.22 -13.79
CA VAL A 186 -3.15 25.38 -14.95
C VAL A 186 -3.60 24.38 -16.03
N ARG A 187 -4.65 24.72 -16.80
CA ARG A 187 -4.97 23.95 -18.01
C ARG A 187 -3.85 24.14 -19.04
N VAL A 188 -3.04 23.10 -19.24
CA VAL A 188 -2.19 22.99 -20.44
C VAL A 188 -3.11 22.67 -21.61
N CYS A 189 -3.77 23.70 -22.15
CA CYS A 189 -4.51 23.59 -23.41
C CYS A 189 -3.50 23.66 -24.56
N VAL A 190 -3.27 22.53 -25.23
CA VAL A 190 -2.74 22.52 -26.59
C VAL A 190 -3.79 23.19 -27.48
N GLY A 191 -3.59 24.47 -27.75
CA GLY A 191 -4.45 25.28 -28.62
C GLY A 191 -5.40 26.21 -27.86
N GLY A 192 -5.13 27.52 -27.98
CA GLY A 192 -6.14 28.57 -27.88
C GLY A 192 -6.49 29.08 -26.47
N TYR A 193 -6.01 30.29 -26.17
CA TYR A 193 -6.61 31.25 -25.23
C TYR A 193 -6.64 30.90 -23.73
N GLY A 194 -5.45 30.78 -23.13
CA GLY A 194 -5.24 30.99 -21.69
C GLY A 194 -3.97 31.79 -21.47
N ARG A 195 -4.02 33.11 -21.66
CA ARG A 195 -2.82 33.95 -21.47
C ARG A 195 -2.56 34.08 -19.95
N PRO A 196 -1.33 33.83 -19.46
CA PRO A 196 -0.97 34.20 -18.09
C PRO A 196 -1.24 35.69 -17.89
N MET A 197 -1.84 36.07 -16.76
CA MET A 197 -2.36 37.43 -16.61
C MET A 197 -1.22 38.45 -16.76
N HIS A 198 -0.02 38.19 -16.20
CA HIS A 198 1.22 38.92 -16.50
C HIS A 198 2.47 38.08 -16.18
N LEU A 199 3.58 38.33 -16.88
CA LEU A 199 4.87 37.64 -16.75
C LEU A 199 5.95 38.64 -16.31
N PHE A 200 6.51 38.48 -15.11
CA PHE A 200 7.64 39.28 -14.63
C PHE A 200 8.95 38.78 -15.21
N HIS A 201 9.72 39.64 -15.89
CA HIS A 201 11.09 39.34 -16.29
C HIS A 201 12.11 40.02 -15.36
N LYS A 202 13.02 39.23 -14.81
CA LYS A 202 14.10 39.67 -13.92
C LYS A 202 15.20 40.43 -14.67
N HIS A 203 14.95 41.71 -14.95
CA HIS A 203 16.00 42.72 -15.14
C HIS A 203 15.81 43.83 -14.10
N LEU A 204 16.04 43.52 -12.83
CA LEU A 204 16.19 44.53 -11.78
C LEU A 204 17.64 45.03 -11.80
N ASN A 205 18.01 45.74 -12.87
CA ASN A 205 19.16 46.64 -12.86
C ASN A 205 18.75 47.92 -12.12
N HIS A 206 19.71 48.58 -11.46
CA HIS A 206 19.62 49.84 -10.70
C HIS A 206 18.99 51.05 -11.44
N ARG A 207 17.81 50.93 -12.04
CA ARG A 207 17.05 52.00 -12.67
C ARG A 207 15.62 52.02 -12.14
N PRO A 208 15.02 53.20 -11.93
CA PRO A 208 13.68 53.32 -11.39
C PRO A 208 12.69 52.94 -12.50
N MET A 209 12.29 51.68 -12.54
CA MET A 209 11.22 51.23 -13.42
C MET A 209 10.14 50.56 -12.57
N ASN A 210 8.89 50.83 -12.94
CA ASN A 210 7.75 50.35 -12.16
C ASN A 210 7.72 48.82 -12.15
N VAL A 211 7.52 48.26 -10.97
CA VAL A 211 7.47 46.82 -10.75
C VAL A 211 6.19 46.27 -11.39
N TYR A 212 5.03 46.89 -11.18
CA TYR A 212 3.77 46.49 -11.84
C TYR A 212 2.97 47.70 -12.32
N LYS A 213 2.75 47.82 -13.64
CA LYS A 213 2.07 49.00 -14.25
C LYS A 213 2.72 50.31 -13.78
N ASP A 214 2.01 51.09 -12.98
CA ASP A 214 2.48 52.36 -12.40
C ASP A 214 2.95 52.21 -10.94
N LEU A 215 2.86 51.00 -10.38
CA LEU A 215 3.21 50.69 -9.00
C LEU A 215 4.69 50.30 -8.89
N ARG A 216 5.41 51.06 -8.06
CA ARG A 216 6.83 50.84 -7.75
C ARG A 216 7.07 49.64 -6.83
N GLN A 217 6.04 49.15 -6.15
CA GLN A 217 6.10 48.00 -5.25
C GLN A 217 4.79 47.20 -5.29
N ILE A 218 4.88 45.89 -5.03
CA ILE A 218 3.73 45.01 -4.84
C ILE A 218 3.84 44.43 -3.44
N GLU A 219 2.79 44.62 -2.63
CA GLU A 219 2.70 44.03 -1.30
C GLU A 219 2.06 42.64 -1.40
N LEU A 220 2.82 41.65 -0.94
CA LEU A 220 2.40 40.24 -0.84
C LEU A 220 2.21 39.90 0.63
N ALA A 221 1.04 39.40 1.00
CA ALA A 221 0.73 38.95 2.35
C ALA A 221 0.54 37.43 2.41
N CYS A 222 0.85 36.86 3.57
CA CYS A 222 0.62 35.46 3.94
C CYS A 222 -0.12 35.43 5.27
N ASP A 223 -0.87 34.37 5.53
CA ASP A 223 -1.66 34.23 6.77
C ASP A 223 -0.79 33.92 8.00
N THR A 224 0.37 33.29 7.81
CA THR A 224 1.27 32.88 8.90
C THR A 224 2.70 33.37 8.71
N GLN A 225 3.41 33.58 9.83
CA GLN A 225 4.83 33.96 9.84
C GLN A 225 5.73 32.85 9.24
N GLU A 226 5.36 31.59 9.44
CA GLU A 226 6.07 30.44 8.86
C GLU A 226 5.99 30.45 7.33
N ASP A 227 4.83 30.79 6.77
CA ASP A 227 4.66 30.94 5.33
C ASP A 227 5.49 32.09 4.78
N VAL A 228 5.54 33.23 5.49
CA VAL A 228 6.38 34.38 5.12
C VAL A 228 7.85 33.97 5.02
N ASP A 229 8.39 33.29 6.04
CA ASP A 229 9.81 32.92 6.06
C ASP A 229 10.13 31.82 5.04
N SER A 230 9.18 30.92 4.82
CA SER A 230 9.26 29.90 3.78
C SER A 230 9.26 30.52 2.36
N TRP A 231 8.42 31.53 2.11
CA TRP A 231 8.39 32.27 0.84
C TRP A 231 9.66 33.11 0.65
N LYS A 232 10.17 33.78 1.69
CA LYS A 232 11.47 34.48 1.67
C LYS A 232 12.62 33.54 1.30
N ALA A 233 12.68 32.33 1.87
CA ALA A 233 13.67 31.32 1.50
C ALA A 233 13.53 30.86 0.04
N SER A 234 12.32 30.88 -0.52
CA SER A 234 12.06 30.55 -1.92
C SER A 234 12.50 31.69 -2.86
N PHE A 235 12.29 32.94 -2.47
CA PHE A 235 12.80 34.13 -3.15
C PHE A 235 14.33 34.22 -3.13
N LEU A 236 14.97 33.91 -2.00
CA LEU A 236 16.43 33.82 -1.90
C LEU A 236 16.99 32.75 -2.85
N ARG A 237 16.30 31.61 -2.97
CA ARG A 237 16.65 30.55 -3.94
C ARG A 237 16.46 31.00 -5.40
N ALA A 238 15.47 31.86 -5.68
CA ALA A 238 15.29 32.53 -6.96
C ALA A 238 16.28 33.70 -7.19
N GLY A 239 17.15 33.99 -6.21
CA GLY A 239 18.14 35.06 -6.26
C GLY A 239 17.54 36.45 -6.12
N VAL A 240 16.49 36.60 -5.31
CA VAL A 240 15.93 37.87 -4.84
C VAL A 240 16.46 38.10 -3.42
N TYR A 241 17.21 39.17 -3.22
CA TYR A 241 17.82 39.49 -1.94
C TYR A 241 17.06 40.65 -1.29
N PRO A 242 16.83 40.61 0.03
CA PRO A 242 16.29 41.76 0.74
C PRO A 242 17.23 42.95 0.58
N GLU A 243 16.67 44.13 0.35
CA GLU A 243 17.42 45.38 0.32
C GLU A 243 18.07 45.54 1.69
N LYS A 244 19.41 45.63 1.73
CA LYS A 244 20.12 45.87 2.98
C LYS A 244 19.86 47.32 3.36
N ASP A 245 19.08 47.55 4.40
CA ASP A 245 19.02 48.86 5.03
C ASP A 245 20.46 49.24 5.41
N GLN A 246 20.99 50.27 4.75
CA GLN A 246 22.20 50.95 5.19
C GLN A 246 21.85 51.67 6.49
N VAL A 247 21.99 50.96 7.59
CA VAL A 247 22.19 51.56 8.90
C VAL A 247 23.50 51.01 9.43
N ASP A 248 24.50 51.90 9.44
CA ASP A 248 25.80 51.70 10.05
C ASP A 248 25.63 51.18 11.47
N SER A 249 26.03 49.94 11.71
CA SER A 249 26.27 49.40 13.04
C SER A 249 27.36 48.33 12.89
N GLU A 250 28.58 48.78 13.16
CA GLU A 250 29.70 47.91 13.48
C GLU A 250 29.33 47.04 14.69
N ASP A 251 29.84 45.81 14.68
CA ASP A 251 29.76 44.80 15.74
C ASP A 251 28.59 43.80 15.66
N THR A 252 28.76 42.79 14.82
CA THR A 252 28.37 41.42 15.18
C THR A 252 29.30 40.46 14.44
N GLY A 253 29.92 39.55 15.19
CA GLY A 253 30.94 38.60 14.71
C GLY A 253 30.52 37.77 13.50
N PRO A 254 31.46 37.05 12.87
CA PRO A 254 31.19 36.33 11.63
C PRO A 254 30.04 35.37 11.87
N ALA A 255 28.90 35.64 11.22
CA ALA A 255 27.87 34.65 11.06
C ALA A 255 28.54 33.41 10.46
N GLU A 256 28.66 32.35 11.26
CA GLU A 256 29.01 31.01 10.79
C GLU A 256 27.90 30.56 9.84
N SER A 257 27.97 31.07 8.61
CA SER A 257 27.44 30.40 7.45
C SER A 257 28.13 29.04 7.44
N PHE A 258 27.40 28.01 7.87
CA PHE A 258 27.77 26.60 7.70
C PHE A 258 27.98 26.37 6.20
N SER A 259 29.18 26.66 5.68
CA SER A 259 29.58 26.25 4.36
C SER A 259 29.81 24.75 4.44
N MET A 260 28.78 23.96 4.17
CA MET A 260 28.94 22.55 3.86
C MET A 260 30.00 22.45 2.75
N ASP A 261 31.05 21.67 2.99
CA ASP A 261 32.11 21.47 2.01
C ASP A 261 31.48 20.88 0.73
N PRO A 262 31.52 21.58 -0.43
CA PRO A 262 30.92 21.12 -1.68
C PRO A 262 31.46 19.77 -2.16
N GLN A 263 32.64 19.36 -1.69
CA GLN A 263 33.21 18.04 -1.99
C GLN A 263 32.50 16.93 -1.20
N LEU A 264 32.17 17.19 0.06
CA LEU A 264 31.47 16.23 0.91
C LEU A 264 30.04 15.99 0.41
N GLU A 265 29.33 17.03 -0.01
CA GLU A 265 27.98 16.90 -0.59
C GLU A 265 27.96 15.99 -1.83
N ARG A 266 28.96 16.13 -2.72
CA ARG A 266 29.10 15.27 -3.90
C ARG A 266 29.42 13.83 -3.55
N GLN A 267 30.30 13.60 -2.56
CA GLN A 267 30.63 12.26 -2.11
C GLN A 267 29.43 11.56 -1.48
N VAL A 268 28.65 12.27 -0.64
CA VAL A 268 27.42 11.74 -0.05
C VAL A 268 26.40 11.39 -1.12
N GLU A 269 26.21 12.24 -2.12
CA GLU A 269 25.28 11.97 -3.22
C GLU A 269 25.73 10.78 -4.08
N THR A 270 27.04 10.63 -4.31
CA THR A 270 27.60 9.46 -5.00
C THR A 270 27.28 8.17 -4.23
N ILE A 271 27.54 8.16 -2.92
CA ILE A 271 27.25 7.02 -2.05
C ILE A 271 25.76 6.71 -2.05
N ARG A 272 24.89 7.72 -1.97
CA ARG A 272 23.44 7.55 -2.02
C ARG A 272 22.99 6.83 -3.29
N ASN A 273 23.45 7.30 -4.45
CA ASN A 273 23.10 6.68 -5.73
C ASN A 273 23.59 5.22 -5.84
N LEU A 274 24.77 4.91 -5.29
CA LEU A 274 25.28 3.53 -5.24
C LEU A 274 24.41 2.66 -4.31
N VAL A 275 24.09 3.15 -3.11
CA VAL A 275 23.21 2.46 -2.15
C VAL A 275 21.85 2.19 -2.79
N ASP A 276 21.22 3.19 -3.40
CA ASP A 276 19.90 3.06 -4.03
C ASP A 276 19.92 2.05 -5.18
N SER A 277 20.97 2.05 -6.00
CA SER A 277 21.17 1.06 -7.07
C SER A 277 21.28 -0.35 -6.51
N TYR A 278 22.13 -0.57 -5.49
CA TYR A 278 22.34 -1.90 -4.93
C TYR A 278 21.11 -2.42 -4.18
N ILE A 279 20.47 -1.57 -3.37
CA ILE A 279 19.23 -1.92 -2.68
C ILE A 279 18.09 -2.19 -3.66
N GLY A 280 18.07 -1.51 -4.82
CA GLY A 280 17.16 -1.82 -5.92
C GLY A 280 17.28 -3.28 -6.41
N ILE A 281 18.52 -3.77 -6.56
CA ILE A 281 18.82 -5.15 -6.96
C ILE A 281 18.38 -6.14 -5.88
N VAL A 282 18.76 -5.90 -4.62
CA VAL A 282 18.38 -6.77 -3.49
C VAL A 282 16.85 -6.85 -3.36
N ASN A 283 16.15 -5.73 -3.49
CA ASN A 283 14.69 -5.71 -3.46
C ASN A 283 14.06 -6.51 -4.61
N LYS A 284 14.67 -6.50 -5.81
CA LYS A 284 14.22 -7.31 -6.95
C LYS A 284 14.42 -8.81 -6.65
N SER A 285 15.58 -9.18 -6.12
CA SER A 285 15.91 -10.56 -5.68
C SER A 285 14.91 -11.06 -4.64
N ILE A 286 14.74 -10.32 -3.54
CA ILE A 286 13.85 -10.73 -2.43
C ILE A 286 12.39 -10.83 -2.89
N ARG A 287 11.89 -9.88 -3.71
CA ARG A 287 10.51 -9.95 -4.21
C ARG A 287 10.23 -11.16 -5.11
N ASP A 288 11.25 -11.71 -5.76
CA ASP A 288 11.14 -12.91 -6.59
C ASP A 288 11.33 -14.20 -5.77
N LEU A 289 12.32 -14.21 -4.87
CA LEU A 289 12.72 -15.41 -4.13
C LEU A 289 11.80 -15.70 -2.93
N MET A 290 11.19 -14.66 -2.34
CA MET A 290 10.30 -14.81 -1.18
C MET A 290 9.06 -15.64 -1.51
N PRO A 291 8.26 -15.32 -2.55
CA PRO A 291 7.07 -16.11 -2.86
C PRO A 291 7.42 -17.54 -3.28
N LYS A 292 8.56 -17.74 -3.98
CA LYS A 292 9.04 -19.07 -4.38
C LYS A 292 9.38 -19.95 -3.17
N THR A 293 10.09 -19.38 -2.20
CA THR A 293 10.44 -20.07 -0.95
C THR A 293 9.19 -20.48 -0.18
N ILE A 294 8.23 -19.55 0.00
CA ILE A 294 6.95 -19.82 0.67
C ILE A 294 6.16 -20.91 -0.08
N MET A 295 6.04 -20.77 -1.40
CA MET A 295 5.32 -21.73 -2.23
C MET A 295 5.90 -23.14 -2.10
N HIS A 296 7.23 -23.28 -2.18
CA HIS A 296 7.89 -24.57 -2.15
C HIS A 296 7.88 -25.21 -0.76
N LEU A 297 8.32 -24.49 0.27
CA LEU A 297 8.53 -25.06 1.60
C LEU A 297 7.27 -25.14 2.46
N MET A 298 6.28 -24.29 2.20
CA MET A 298 5.06 -24.22 2.99
C MET A 298 3.86 -24.76 2.22
N ILE A 299 3.51 -24.14 1.08
CA ILE A 299 2.24 -24.44 0.39
C ILE A 299 2.30 -25.83 -0.27
N ASN A 300 3.31 -26.08 -1.10
CA ASN A 300 3.47 -27.38 -1.78
C ASN A 300 3.73 -28.49 -0.77
N SER A 301 4.58 -28.25 0.24
CA SER A 301 4.81 -29.23 1.30
C SER A 301 3.53 -29.58 2.07
N ALA A 302 2.69 -28.60 2.42
CA ALA A 302 1.41 -28.85 3.09
C ALA A 302 0.42 -29.59 2.19
N LYS A 303 0.36 -29.22 0.90
CA LYS A 303 -0.45 -29.94 -0.10
C LYS A 303 -0.03 -31.41 -0.20
N ASP A 304 1.26 -31.68 -0.34
CA ASP A 304 1.79 -33.04 -0.49
C ASP A 304 1.54 -33.87 0.78
N PHE A 305 1.68 -33.26 1.97
CA PHE A 305 1.31 -33.87 3.25
C PHE A 305 -0.17 -34.23 3.32
N ILE A 306 -1.06 -33.33 2.93
CA ILE A 306 -2.51 -33.57 2.92
C ILE A 306 -2.87 -34.73 1.98
N HIS A 307 -2.23 -34.82 0.82
CA HIS A 307 -2.51 -35.89 -0.14
C HIS A 307 -1.90 -37.25 0.22
N SER A 308 -0.70 -37.25 0.81
CA SER A 308 0.11 -38.47 0.92
C SER A 308 0.18 -39.05 2.33
N GLU A 309 0.12 -38.20 3.36
CA GLU A 309 0.44 -38.59 4.74
C GLU A 309 -0.73 -38.42 5.70
N LEU A 310 -1.58 -37.41 5.51
CA LEU A 310 -2.68 -37.08 6.42
C LEU A 310 -3.55 -38.29 6.76
N LEU A 311 -3.86 -39.12 5.76
CA LEU A 311 -4.66 -40.33 5.96
C LEU A 311 -3.98 -41.32 6.92
N ALA A 312 -2.67 -41.54 6.75
CA ALA A 312 -1.91 -42.42 7.63
C ALA A 312 -1.88 -41.89 9.07
N TYR A 313 -1.75 -40.57 9.24
CA TYR A 313 -1.83 -39.93 10.55
C TYR A 313 -3.21 -40.13 11.20
N LEU A 314 -4.30 -39.91 10.47
CA LEU A 314 -5.67 -40.13 10.98
C LEU A 314 -5.90 -41.59 11.39
N TYR A 315 -5.39 -42.55 10.62
CA TYR A 315 -5.46 -43.97 10.98
C TYR A 315 -4.62 -44.34 12.20
N SER A 316 -3.53 -43.61 12.45
CA SER A 316 -2.66 -43.81 13.62
C SER A 316 -3.23 -43.24 14.91
N CYS A 317 -4.27 -42.40 14.85
CA CYS A 317 -4.88 -41.76 16.02
C CYS A 317 -5.71 -42.70 16.93
N GLY A 318 -5.49 -44.01 16.83
CA GLY A 318 -6.04 -45.02 17.73
C GLY A 318 -7.47 -45.39 17.37
N ASP A 319 -8.45 -44.82 18.07
CA ASP A 319 -9.84 -45.27 18.01
C ASP A 319 -10.60 -44.70 16.80
N GLN A 320 -10.53 -45.45 15.70
CA GLN A 320 -11.26 -45.15 14.45
C GLN A 320 -12.78 -45.10 14.65
N GLY A 321 -13.31 -45.89 15.58
CA GLY A 321 -14.75 -45.97 15.83
C GLY A 321 -15.28 -44.65 16.36
N SER A 322 -14.55 -44.02 17.28
CA SER A 322 -14.99 -42.75 17.84
C SER A 322 -14.48 -41.52 17.09
N LEU A 323 -13.47 -41.66 16.21
CA LEU A 323 -13.15 -40.63 15.20
C LEU A 323 -14.30 -40.43 14.19
N MET A 324 -14.95 -41.53 13.81
CA MET A 324 -16.06 -41.57 12.83
C MET A 324 -17.45 -41.43 13.49
N GLU A 325 -17.51 -40.93 14.72
CA GLU A 325 -18.76 -40.66 15.42
C GLU A 325 -19.55 -39.56 14.70
N GLU A 326 -20.82 -39.85 14.37
CA GLU A 326 -21.69 -38.89 13.67
C GLU A 326 -22.18 -37.78 14.62
N SER A 327 -22.41 -36.58 14.10
CA SER A 327 -23.03 -35.51 14.89
C SER A 327 -24.49 -35.85 15.23
N ALA A 328 -24.97 -35.39 16.40
CA ALA A 328 -26.35 -35.60 16.83
C ALA A 328 -27.38 -35.09 15.81
N ASP A 329 -27.11 -33.94 15.16
CA ASP A 329 -27.97 -33.39 14.11
C ASP A 329 -28.01 -34.27 12.85
N GLN A 330 -26.90 -34.95 12.53
CA GLN A 330 -26.83 -35.87 11.40
C GLN A 330 -27.51 -37.20 11.72
N ALA A 331 -27.32 -37.69 12.95
CA ALA A 331 -28.01 -38.86 13.49
C ALA A 331 -29.53 -38.69 13.44
N GLN A 332 -30.01 -37.54 13.95
CA GLN A 332 -31.43 -37.23 13.97
C GLN A 332 -32.00 -37.13 12.56
N ARG A 333 -31.31 -36.43 11.63
CA ARG A 333 -31.74 -36.34 10.22
C ARG A 333 -31.80 -37.72 9.55
N ARG A 334 -30.83 -38.59 9.84
CA ARG A 334 -30.83 -39.97 9.36
C ARG A 334 -32.05 -40.74 9.88
N ASP A 335 -32.32 -40.64 11.17
CA ASP A 335 -33.47 -41.30 11.80
C ASP A 335 -34.82 -40.78 11.30
N GLU A 336 -34.96 -39.47 11.09
CA GLU A 336 -36.15 -38.86 10.49
C GLU A 336 -36.36 -39.32 9.05
N MET A 337 -35.29 -39.36 8.25
CA MET A 337 -35.32 -39.86 6.87
C MET A 337 -35.71 -41.34 6.81
N LEU A 338 -35.19 -42.16 7.72
CA LEU A 338 -35.55 -43.58 7.83
C LEU A 338 -37.03 -43.75 8.18
N ARG A 339 -37.55 -42.99 9.15
CA ARG A 339 -38.98 -43.01 9.50
C ARG A 339 -39.85 -42.62 8.30
N MET A 340 -39.49 -41.54 7.60
CA MET A 340 -40.19 -41.09 6.40
C MET A 340 -40.15 -42.17 5.29
N TYR A 341 -39.00 -42.78 5.06
CA TYR A 341 -38.85 -43.86 4.09
C TYR A 341 -39.76 -45.04 4.39
N HIS A 342 -39.82 -45.49 5.65
CA HIS A 342 -40.71 -46.57 6.06
C HIS A 342 -42.19 -46.19 5.89
N ALA A 343 -42.59 -45.00 6.30
CA ALA A 343 -43.97 -44.51 6.13
C ALA A 343 -44.38 -44.43 4.65
N LEU A 344 -43.50 -43.92 3.77
CA LEU A 344 -43.75 -43.86 2.33
C LEU A 344 -43.85 -45.26 1.71
N LYS A 345 -43.01 -46.20 2.17
CA LYS A 345 -43.05 -47.59 1.70
C LYS A 345 -44.36 -48.27 2.10
N GLU A 346 -44.82 -48.07 3.33
CA GLU A 346 -46.12 -48.56 3.80
C GLU A 346 -47.29 -47.94 3.01
N ALA A 347 -47.25 -46.62 2.77
CA ALA A 347 -48.27 -45.95 1.97
C ALA A 347 -48.33 -46.50 0.53
N LEU A 348 -47.19 -46.81 -0.09
CA LEU A 348 -47.15 -47.45 -1.42
C LEU A 348 -47.77 -48.84 -1.42
N VAL A 349 -47.55 -49.64 -0.36
CA VAL A 349 -48.20 -50.95 -0.20
C VAL A 349 -49.72 -50.78 -0.12
N ILE A 350 -50.21 -49.86 0.71
CA ILE A 350 -51.64 -49.58 0.85
C ILE A 350 -52.27 -49.14 -0.48
N ILE A 351 -51.60 -48.28 -1.26
CA ILE A 351 -52.08 -47.86 -2.58
C ILE A 351 -52.13 -49.06 -3.55
N GLY A 352 -51.11 -49.94 -3.53
CA GLY A 352 -51.10 -51.17 -4.31
C GLY A 352 -52.26 -52.11 -3.95
N ASP A 353 -52.55 -52.25 -2.67
CA ASP A 353 -53.67 -53.06 -2.18
C ASP A 353 -55.01 -52.46 -2.63
N ILE A 354 -55.23 -51.14 -2.50
CA ILE A 354 -56.46 -50.49 -2.99
C ILE A 354 -56.63 -50.73 -4.49
N SER A 355 -55.58 -50.52 -5.29
CA SER A 355 -55.62 -50.70 -6.74
C SER A 355 -55.96 -52.13 -7.18
N THR A 356 -55.63 -53.14 -6.37
CA THR A 356 -55.94 -54.54 -6.68
C THR A 356 -57.29 -54.99 -6.09
N THR A 357 -57.79 -54.31 -5.06
CA THR A 357 -59.00 -54.73 -4.32
C THR A 357 -60.27 -53.99 -4.73
N THR A 358 -60.18 -52.79 -5.32
CA THR A 358 -61.38 -52.04 -5.76
C THR A 358 -61.82 -52.42 -7.18
N VAL A 359 -63.04 -52.95 -7.31
CA VAL A 359 -63.71 -53.18 -8.61
C VAL A 359 -64.56 -51.97 -8.97
N SER A 360 -64.40 -51.42 -10.18
CA SER A 360 -65.25 -50.36 -10.70
C SER A 360 -66.67 -50.89 -10.93
N ALA A 361 -67.63 -50.38 -10.15
CA ALA A 361 -69.04 -50.69 -10.36
C ALA A 361 -69.61 -49.77 -11.47
N PRO A 362 -70.32 -50.32 -12.48
CA PRO A 362 -70.97 -49.50 -13.50
C PRO A 362 -72.06 -48.62 -12.86
N VAL A 363 -72.23 -47.41 -13.42
CA VAL A 363 -73.17 -46.41 -12.90
C VAL A 363 -74.59 -46.98 -12.90
N PRO A 364 -75.34 -46.89 -11.78
CA PRO A 364 -76.71 -47.40 -11.74
C PRO A 364 -77.59 -46.67 -12.76
N PRO A 365 -78.62 -47.34 -13.32
CA PRO A 365 -79.49 -46.74 -14.32
C PRO A 365 -80.21 -45.49 -13.76
N PRO A 366 -80.54 -44.50 -14.62
CA PRO A 366 -81.23 -43.28 -14.19
C PRO A 366 -82.56 -43.62 -13.50
N VAL A 367 -82.79 -43.04 -12.33
CA VAL A 367 -84.04 -43.20 -11.57
C VAL A 367 -85.14 -42.39 -12.27
N ASP A 368 -86.25 -43.04 -12.61
CA ASP A 368 -87.39 -42.38 -13.27
C ASP A 368 -88.27 -41.69 -12.22
N ASP A 369 -88.41 -40.37 -12.30
CA ASP A 369 -89.10 -39.51 -11.33
C ASP A 369 -90.64 -39.53 -11.46
N THR A 370 -91.20 -40.56 -12.10
CA THR A 370 -92.64 -40.72 -12.37
C THR A 370 -93.51 -40.84 -11.12
N TRP A 371 -92.91 -41.05 -9.94
CA TRP A 371 -93.59 -41.13 -8.64
C TRP A 371 -93.83 -39.75 -7.98
N ARG A 372 -93.26 -38.65 -8.49
CA ARG A 372 -93.49 -37.31 -7.95
C ARG A 372 -94.82 -36.73 -8.46
N THR A 373 -95.87 -36.85 -7.65
CA THR A 373 -97.10 -36.07 -7.79
C THR A 373 -96.77 -34.57 -7.81
N LYS A 374 -97.18 -33.87 -8.88
CA LYS A 374 -96.97 -32.42 -9.04
C LYS A 374 -97.82 -31.66 -8.02
N GLU A 375 -97.23 -31.24 -6.90
CA GLU A 375 -97.83 -30.20 -6.07
C GLU A 375 -97.70 -28.82 -6.75
N PRO A 376 -98.73 -27.96 -6.67
CA PRO A 376 -98.73 -26.66 -7.33
C PRO A 376 -97.73 -25.71 -6.66
N ARG A 377 -96.86 -25.14 -7.51
CA ARG A 377 -95.82 -24.17 -7.18
C ARG A 377 -96.39 -22.96 -6.42
N SER A 378 -95.89 -22.70 -5.21
CA SER A 378 -95.88 -21.35 -4.65
C SER A 378 -94.53 -20.71 -4.95
N GLN A 379 -94.53 -19.69 -5.80
CA GLN A 379 -93.38 -18.88 -6.15
C GLN A 379 -92.86 -18.12 -4.93
N ARG A 380 -91.63 -18.40 -4.51
CA ARG A 380 -90.77 -17.42 -3.86
C ARG A 380 -89.40 -17.48 -4.51
N GLU A 381 -89.24 -16.64 -5.52
CA GLU A 381 -87.94 -16.23 -6.05
C GLU A 381 -87.17 -15.47 -4.95
N ILE A 382 -85.99 -15.94 -4.56
CA ILE A 382 -84.89 -15.03 -4.19
C ILE A 382 -83.58 -15.58 -4.77
N ARG A 383 -83.04 -14.78 -5.69
CA ARG A 383 -81.71 -14.83 -6.29
C ARG A 383 -80.62 -14.87 -5.22
N MET A 384 -79.68 -15.80 -5.32
CA MET A 384 -78.30 -15.53 -4.93
C MET A 384 -77.46 -15.44 -6.20
N TYR A 385 -76.98 -14.24 -6.46
CA TYR A 385 -75.87 -14.00 -7.36
C TYR A 385 -74.57 -14.43 -6.67
N THR A 386 -73.67 -14.92 -7.52
CA THR A 386 -72.23 -15.21 -7.35
C THR A 386 -71.46 -14.30 -6.42
#